data_AF-C6TA53-F1
#
_entry.id   AF-C6TA53-F1
#
_cell.length_a   1.000
_cell.length_b   1.000
_cell.length_c   1.000
_cell.angle_alpha   90.00
_cell.angle_beta   90.00
_cell.angle_gamma   90.00
#
_symmetry.space_group_name_H-M   'P 1'
#
loop_
_entity.id
_entity.type
_entity.pdbx_description
1 polymer ?
#
loop_
_entity_poly.entity_id
_entity_poly.type
_entity_poly.pdbx_seq_one_letter_code
_entity_poly.pdbx_strand_id
1 'polypeptide(L)'
;MLSHLVKEHPYYIICCYVGLLLLFLLVCWALWCKNKSSIGIPPGNRGLPFVGETLQFMAAINSSKGVYEFVHARRLRYGKCFKAKLFGETHVFISSRESAKVIVNKENEGGKFSKSYIKSIAELLGRDSLLCAAQLHHKLIRARLFSLFSTDSLSSFVQLFDSLVLQATRTWTCGSVVAIQDETLKLACKAMCTMLISIESGQELVTMHNEVARLCEAMLALLVRLPWTRFYKGLQARK
;
A
#
# COMPACT_ATOMS: atom_id res chain seq x y z
N MET A 1 51.66 28.02 17.37
CA MET A 1 52.29 26.91 16.62
C MET A 1 51.25 25.97 16.01
N LEU A 2 50.27 25.46 16.77
CA LEU A 2 49.15 24.66 16.24
C LEU A 2 48.26 25.40 15.20
N SER A 3 48.06 26.71 15.37
CA SER A 3 47.28 27.54 14.44
C SER A 3 47.92 27.78 13.07
N HIS A 4 49.24 27.60 12.94
CA HIS A 4 49.96 27.75 11.66
C HIS A 4 49.93 26.46 10.82
N LEU A 5 49.99 25.29 11.47
CA LEU A 5 49.87 23.97 10.81
C LEU A 5 48.47 23.70 10.24
N VAL A 6 47.42 24.24 10.86
CA VAL A 6 46.04 24.14 10.38
C VAL A 6 45.83 24.86 9.04
N LYS A 7 46.66 25.86 8.73
CA LYS A 7 46.54 26.69 7.52
C LYS A 7 47.19 26.06 6.28
N GLU A 8 48.19 25.19 6.46
CA GLU A 8 48.98 24.64 5.34
C GLU A 8 48.39 23.34 4.75
N HIS A 9 47.63 22.57 5.54
CA HIS A 9 47.08 21.29 5.08
C HIS A 9 45.61 21.06 5.48
N PRO A 10 44.67 21.88 4.96
CA PRO A 10 43.24 21.74 5.26
C PRO A 10 42.67 20.37 4.87
N TYR A 11 43.30 19.68 3.91
CA TYR A 11 42.89 18.36 3.44
C TYR A 11 43.06 17.24 4.48
N TYR A 12 44.12 17.27 5.31
CA TYR A 12 44.29 16.25 6.37
C TYR A 12 43.21 16.36 7.44
N ILE A 13 42.84 17.59 7.80
CA ILE A 13 41.78 17.85 8.78
C ILE A 13 40.44 17.34 8.24
N ILE A 14 40.13 17.63 6.97
CA ILE A 14 38.93 17.12 6.29
C ILE A 14 38.94 15.58 6.25
N CYS A 15 40.06 14.95 5.88
CA CYS A 15 40.20 13.49 5.89
C CYS A 15 39.98 12.89 7.28
N CYS A 16 40.49 13.51 8.35
CA CYS A 16 40.25 13.06 9.72
C CYS A 16 38.76 13.15 10.10
N TYR A 17 38.07 14.24 9.77
CA TYR A 17 36.63 14.37 10.02
C TYR A 17 35.81 13.35 9.24
N VAL A 18 36.14 13.10 7.97
CA VAL A 18 35.50 12.07 7.15
C VAL A 18 35.75 10.67 7.73
N GLY A 19 36.98 10.37 8.16
CA GLY A 19 37.32 9.11 8.79
C GLY A 19 36.56 8.85 10.10
N LEU A 20 36.46 9.88 10.97
CA LEU A 20 35.68 9.81 12.20
C LEU A 20 34.18 9.65 11.93
N LEU A 21 33.65 10.33 10.92
CA LEU A 21 32.25 10.19 10.50
C LEU A 21 31.97 8.76 10.00
N LEU A 22 32.84 8.20 9.16
CA LEU A 22 32.70 6.84 8.65
C LEU A 22 32.78 5.81 9.78
N LEU A 23 33.73 5.96 10.71
CA LEU A 23 33.83 5.10 11.90
C LEU A 23 32.55 5.19 12.74
N PHE A 24 32.05 6.40 13.00
CA PHE A 24 30.80 6.61 13.74
C PHE A 24 29.62 5.93 13.03
N LEU A 25 29.47 6.11 11.72
CA LEU A 25 28.43 5.46 10.93
C LEU A 25 28.53 3.93 10.97
N LEU A 26 29.74 3.36 10.88
CA LEU A 26 29.98 1.93 10.99
C LEU A 26 29.64 1.39 12.37
N VAL A 27 30.01 2.09 13.45
CA VAL A 27 29.66 1.71 14.83
C VAL A 27 28.15 1.78 15.03
N CYS A 28 27.51 2.87 14.60
CA CYS A 28 26.05 2.99 14.62
C CYS A 28 25.37 1.86 13.84
N TRP A 29 25.89 1.51 12.66
CA TRP A 29 25.39 0.41 11.84
C TRP A 29 25.57 -0.94 12.53
N ALA A 30 26.73 -1.22 13.10
CA ALA A 30 27.00 -2.46 13.82
C ALA A 30 26.08 -2.62 15.05
N LEU A 31 25.89 -1.54 15.82
CA LEU A 31 24.94 -1.51 16.93
C LEU A 31 23.49 -1.70 16.46
N TRP A 32 23.13 -1.15 15.30
CA TRP A 32 21.81 -1.31 14.68
C TRP A 32 21.54 -2.72 14.17
N CYS A 33 22.55 -3.35 13.57
CA CYS A 33 22.52 -4.71 13.05
C CYS A 33 22.48 -5.78 14.15
N LYS A 34 22.80 -5.43 15.40
CA LYS A 34 22.72 -6.35 16.54
C LYS A 34 21.25 -6.69 16.83
N ASN A 35 20.76 -7.69 16.12
CA ASN A 35 19.40 -8.19 16.25
C ASN A 35 19.31 -9.02 17.53
N LYS A 36 18.83 -8.42 18.63
CA LYS A 36 18.49 -9.21 19.83
C LYS A 36 17.23 -10.02 19.52
N SER A 37 17.40 -11.31 19.24
CA SER A 37 16.30 -12.26 19.31
C SER A 37 15.92 -12.43 20.78
N SER A 38 14.83 -11.79 21.21
CA SER A 38 14.22 -12.07 22.50
C SER A 38 13.17 -13.17 22.33
N ILE A 39 13.07 -14.03 23.34
CA ILE A 39 12.03 -15.06 23.42
C ILE A 39 10.66 -14.39 23.25
N GLY A 40 9.80 -14.96 22.39
CA GLY A 40 8.44 -14.49 22.16
C GLY A 40 8.26 -13.40 21.09
N ILE A 41 9.31 -12.90 20.43
CA ILE A 41 9.17 -11.97 19.31
C ILE A 41 9.43 -12.69 17.98
N PRO A 42 8.57 -12.51 16.94
CA PRO A 42 8.79 -13.11 15.64
C PRO A 42 10.16 -12.74 15.04
N PRO A 43 10.80 -13.68 14.32
CA PRO A 43 12.05 -13.42 13.60
C PRO A 43 11.84 -12.35 12.52
N GLY A 44 12.89 -11.65 12.13
CA GLY A 44 12.78 -10.62 11.09
C GLY A 44 13.91 -9.60 11.10
N ASN A 45 13.87 -8.70 10.11
CA ASN A 45 14.86 -7.65 9.95
C ASN A 45 14.30 -6.30 10.42
N ARG A 46 15.15 -5.48 11.06
CA ARG A 46 14.81 -4.08 11.37
C ARG A 46 14.96 -3.18 10.14
N GLY A 47 15.72 -3.63 9.14
CA GLY A 47 16.04 -2.87 7.93
C GLY A 47 16.90 -1.64 8.24
N LEU A 48 16.87 -0.67 7.33
CA LEU A 48 17.60 0.59 7.46
C LEU A 48 17.05 1.42 8.64
N PRO A 49 17.88 2.28 9.26
CA PRO A 49 17.40 3.28 10.20
C PRO A 49 16.23 4.09 9.63
N PHE A 50 15.22 4.36 10.46
CA PHE A 50 13.97 5.06 10.14
C PHE A 50 13.05 4.36 9.12
N VAL A 51 13.53 4.07 7.91
CA VAL A 51 12.72 3.55 6.79
C VAL A 51 12.53 2.03 6.84
N GLY A 52 13.34 1.30 7.59
CA GLY A 52 13.25 -0.15 7.68
C GLY A 52 13.46 -0.84 6.33
N GLU A 53 12.51 -1.68 5.95
CA GLU A 53 12.48 -2.43 4.68
C GLU A 53 11.54 -1.80 3.65
N THR A 54 11.06 -0.57 3.89
CA THR A 54 10.07 0.11 3.05
C THR A 54 10.52 0.22 1.59
N LEU A 55 11.80 0.54 1.33
CA LEU A 55 12.29 0.64 -0.05
C LEU A 55 12.25 -0.70 -0.79
N GLN A 56 12.61 -1.80 -0.11
CA GLN A 56 12.51 -3.15 -0.69
C GLN A 56 11.05 -3.56 -0.90
N PHE A 57 10.17 -3.18 0.03
CA PHE A 57 8.73 -3.39 -0.10
C PHE A 57 8.16 -2.64 -1.30
N MET A 58 8.54 -1.37 -1.48
CA MET A 58 8.14 -0.54 -2.61
C MET A 58 8.68 -1.06 -3.95
N ALA A 59 9.93 -1.53 -3.97
CA ALA A 59 10.50 -2.17 -5.14
C ALA A 59 9.71 -3.43 -5.54
N ALA A 60 9.38 -4.28 -4.57
CA ALA A 60 8.57 -5.47 -4.79
C ALA A 60 7.15 -5.14 -5.29
N ILE A 61 6.50 -4.08 -4.78
CA ILE A 61 5.18 -3.64 -5.26
C ILE A 61 5.20 -3.31 -6.76
N ASN A 62 6.28 -2.72 -7.26
CA ASN A 62 6.41 -2.39 -8.69
C ASN A 62 6.95 -3.56 -9.54
N SER A 63 7.14 -4.75 -8.95
CA SER A 63 7.52 -5.97 -9.69
C SER A 63 6.29 -6.63 -10.31
N SER A 64 6.52 -7.58 -11.24
CA SER A 64 5.46 -8.43 -11.81
C SER A 64 4.75 -9.31 -10.78
N LYS A 65 5.41 -9.60 -9.64
CA LYS A 65 4.86 -10.42 -8.55
C LYS A 65 4.28 -9.57 -7.41
N GLY A 66 4.40 -8.24 -7.47
CA GLY A 66 3.89 -7.31 -6.47
C GLY A 66 4.36 -7.63 -5.05
N VAL A 67 3.48 -7.34 -4.08
CA VAL A 67 3.72 -7.58 -2.64
C VAL A 67 4.12 -9.03 -2.33
N TYR A 68 3.66 -10.00 -3.14
CA TYR A 68 3.97 -11.41 -2.92
C TYR A 68 5.46 -11.68 -2.95
N GLU A 69 6.23 -11.01 -3.82
CA GLU A 69 7.68 -11.19 -3.87
C GLU A 69 8.36 -10.87 -2.54
N PHE A 70 7.98 -9.74 -1.93
CA PHE A 70 8.50 -9.32 -0.63
C PHE A 70 8.19 -10.33 0.47
N VAL A 71 6.95 -10.81 0.51
CA VAL A 71 6.46 -11.75 1.54
C VAL A 71 7.08 -13.13 1.35
N HIS A 72 7.18 -13.60 0.11
CA HIS A 72 7.72 -14.91 -0.22
C HIS A 72 9.19 -15.03 0.18
N ALA A 73 10.03 -14.05 -0.18
CA ALA A 73 11.45 -14.05 0.18
C ALA A 73 11.67 -14.10 1.69
N ARG A 74 10.85 -13.37 2.47
CA ARG A 74 10.93 -13.35 3.93
C ARG A 74 10.36 -14.60 4.56
N ARG A 75 9.31 -15.18 3.98
CA ARG A 75 8.77 -16.46 4.42
C ARG A 75 9.81 -17.58 4.27
N LEU A 76 10.57 -17.61 3.17
CA LEU A 76 11.65 -18.58 3.00
C LEU A 76 12.76 -18.41 4.04
N ARG A 77 13.06 -17.17 4.44
CA ARG A 77 14.16 -16.86 5.37
C ARG A 77 13.78 -16.98 6.85
N TYR A 78 12.55 -16.59 7.21
CA TYR A 78 12.11 -16.42 8.60
C TYR A 78 10.94 -17.33 8.98
N GLY A 79 10.37 -18.06 8.03
CA GLY A 79 9.25 -18.97 8.25
C GLY A 79 7.88 -18.32 8.11
N LYS A 80 6.85 -19.01 8.61
CA LYS A 80 5.42 -18.64 8.45
C LYS A 80 4.98 -17.42 9.28
N CYS A 81 5.82 -16.96 10.21
CA CYS A 81 5.58 -15.79 11.05
C CYS A 81 6.87 -14.97 11.12
N PHE A 82 6.84 -13.73 10.63
CA PHE A 82 8.01 -12.85 10.66
C PHE A 82 7.59 -11.40 10.83
N LYS A 83 8.54 -10.55 11.25
CA LYS A 83 8.33 -9.10 11.33
C LYS A 83 9.21 -8.36 10.32
N ALA A 84 8.72 -7.22 9.85
CA ALA A 84 9.45 -6.27 9.04
C ALA A 84 9.07 -4.85 9.46
N LYS A 85 10.01 -3.90 9.41
CA LYS A 85 9.70 -2.49 9.63
C LYS A 85 9.32 -1.83 8.31
N LEU A 86 8.06 -1.42 8.14
CA LEU A 86 7.53 -0.79 6.93
C LEU A 86 6.84 0.52 7.30
N PHE A 87 7.05 1.57 6.50
CA PHE A 87 6.44 2.90 6.68
C PHE A 87 6.59 3.48 8.10
N GLY A 88 7.70 3.17 8.77
CA GLY A 88 8.01 3.61 10.13
C GLY A 88 7.48 2.68 11.23
N GLU A 89 6.58 1.75 10.91
CA GLU A 89 5.92 0.85 11.86
C GLU A 89 6.45 -0.59 11.75
N THR A 90 6.30 -1.38 12.82
CA THR A 90 6.64 -2.81 12.78
C THR A 90 5.41 -3.61 12.37
N HIS A 91 5.51 -4.32 11.24
CA HIS A 91 4.47 -5.19 10.73
C HIS A 91 4.84 -6.65 10.97
N VAL A 92 3.90 -7.43 11.50
CA VAL A 92 4.04 -8.88 11.66
C VAL A 92 3.22 -9.56 10.58
N PHE A 93 3.90 -10.35 9.75
CA PHE A 93 3.33 -11.16 8.68
C PHE A 93 3.11 -12.57 9.19
N ILE A 94 1.91 -13.10 8.98
CA ILE A 94 1.50 -14.42 9.46
C ILE A 94 0.80 -15.15 8.32
N SER A 95 1.19 -16.39 8.06
CA SER A 95 0.63 -17.22 6.98
C SER A 95 0.00 -18.52 7.47
N SER A 96 -0.23 -18.70 8.78
CA SER A 96 -0.94 -19.84 9.36
C SER A 96 -2.45 -19.61 9.35
N ARG A 97 -3.21 -20.66 9.04
CA ARG A 97 -4.68 -20.60 9.01
C ARG A 97 -5.27 -20.35 10.39
N GLU A 98 -4.68 -20.97 11.41
CA GLU A 98 -5.12 -20.91 12.80
C GLU A 98 -5.00 -19.49 13.32
N SER A 99 -3.84 -18.85 13.11
CA SER A 99 -3.62 -17.46 13.53
C SER A 99 -4.44 -16.46 12.71
N ALA A 100 -4.63 -16.69 11.41
CA ALA A 100 -5.50 -15.86 10.58
C ALA A 100 -6.96 -15.90 11.08
N LYS A 101 -7.48 -17.09 11.43
CA LYS A 101 -8.81 -17.22 12.04
C LYS A 101 -8.90 -16.44 13.35
N VAL A 102 -7.90 -16.55 14.23
CA VAL A 102 -7.89 -15.79 15.49
C VAL A 102 -7.93 -14.28 15.26
N ILE A 103 -7.20 -13.75 14.27
CA ILE A 103 -7.17 -12.31 13.97
C ILE A 103 -8.47 -11.83 13.32
N VAL A 104 -9.06 -12.62 12.42
CA VAL A 104 -10.23 -12.24 11.61
C VAL A 104 -11.56 -12.50 12.34
N ASN A 105 -11.63 -13.49 13.23
CA ASN A 105 -12.88 -13.85 13.90
C ASN A 105 -13.37 -12.73 14.83
N LYS A 106 -14.70 -12.50 14.79
CA LYS A 106 -15.41 -11.48 15.57
C LYS A 106 -15.30 -11.65 17.09
N GLU A 107 -15.03 -12.87 17.57
CA GLU A 107 -14.84 -13.22 18.98
C GLU A 107 -13.57 -12.61 19.62
N ASN A 108 -12.84 -11.74 18.92
CA ASN A 108 -11.92 -10.78 19.53
C ASN A 108 -12.68 -9.70 20.36
N GLU A 109 -13.64 -10.12 21.19
CA GLU A 109 -14.39 -9.35 22.20
C GLU A 109 -13.49 -8.94 23.39
N GLY A 110 -12.31 -8.41 23.08
CA GLY A 110 -11.40 -7.77 24.02
C GLY A 110 -10.53 -6.70 23.38
N GLY A 111 -10.80 -6.30 22.12
CA GLY A 111 -10.09 -5.19 21.47
C GLY A 111 -8.62 -5.43 21.14
N LYS A 112 -8.15 -6.69 21.15
CA LYS A 112 -6.72 -7.02 20.95
C LYS A 112 -6.19 -6.69 19.56
N PHE A 113 -7.05 -6.70 18.54
CA PHE A 113 -6.69 -6.34 17.17
C PHE A 113 -7.71 -5.34 16.62
N SER A 114 -7.23 -4.21 16.11
CA SER A 114 -8.04 -3.30 15.30
C SER A 114 -7.58 -3.36 13.85
N LYS A 115 -8.50 -3.08 12.93
CA LYS A 115 -8.09 -2.78 11.55
C LYS A 115 -7.25 -1.50 11.56
N SER A 116 -6.17 -1.51 10.80
CA SER A 116 -5.32 -0.35 10.55
C SER A 116 -4.75 -0.50 9.15
N TYR A 117 -4.70 0.60 8.42
CA TYR A 117 -4.13 0.67 7.07
C TYR A 117 -2.94 1.64 7.10
N ILE A 118 -2.02 1.48 6.15
CA ILE A 118 -0.92 2.42 5.99
C ILE A 118 -1.48 3.84 5.78
N LYS A 119 -0.77 4.84 6.33
CA LYS A 119 -1.27 6.23 6.37
C LYS A 119 -1.62 6.77 4.98
N SER A 120 -0.94 6.33 3.92
CA SER A 120 -1.24 6.73 2.54
C SER A 120 -2.66 6.37 2.13
N ILE A 121 -3.09 5.14 2.41
CA ILE A 121 -4.45 4.66 2.14
C ILE A 121 -5.48 5.50 2.91
N ALA A 122 -5.22 5.77 4.18
CA ALA A 122 -6.14 6.54 5.02
C ALA A 122 -6.28 8.00 4.56
N GLU A 123 -5.21 8.63 4.09
CA GLU A 123 -5.25 10.00 3.53
C GLU A 123 -5.98 10.06 2.18
N LEU A 124 -5.82 9.03 1.34
CA LEU A 124 -6.44 8.96 0.02
C LEU A 124 -7.93 8.61 0.10
N LEU A 125 -8.30 7.57 0.85
CA LEU A 125 -9.70 7.14 0.96
C LEU A 125 -10.50 7.95 1.97
N GLY A 126 -9.84 8.46 3.01
CA GLY A 126 -10.46 9.26 4.04
C GLY A 126 -10.74 8.45 5.29
N ARG A 127 -10.73 9.14 6.43
CA ARG A 127 -10.91 8.52 7.75
C ARG A 127 -12.29 7.88 7.91
N ASP A 128 -13.29 8.43 7.23
CA ASP A 128 -14.67 7.93 7.27
C ASP A 128 -14.98 6.91 6.17
N SER A 129 -13.99 6.51 5.37
CA SER A 129 -14.17 5.42 4.41
C SER A 129 -14.45 4.09 5.13
N LEU A 130 -15.18 3.17 4.50
CA LEU A 130 -15.43 1.84 5.06
C LEU A 130 -14.12 1.12 5.44
N LEU A 131 -13.05 1.33 4.68
CA LEU A 131 -11.74 0.74 4.97
C LEU A 131 -11.12 1.34 6.23
N CYS A 132 -11.17 2.65 6.45
CA CYS A 132 -10.45 3.31 7.54
C CYS A 132 -11.28 3.65 8.78
N ALA A 133 -12.62 3.66 8.68
CA ALA A 133 -13.53 4.07 9.76
C ALA A 133 -13.34 3.26 11.04
N ALA A 134 -13.41 3.89 12.22
CA ALA A 134 -13.36 3.18 13.49
C ALA A 134 -14.50 2.15 13.62
N GLN A 135 -14.35 1.16 14.52
CA GLN A 135 -15.22 -0.02 14.56
C GLN A 135 -16.72 0.30 14.64
N LEU A 136 -17.11 1.27 15.50
CA LEU A 136 -18.51 1.67 15.63
C LEU A 136 -19.05 2.31 14.35
N HIS A 137 -18.30 3.27 13.79
CA HIS A 137 -18.69 3.96 12.56
C HIS A 137 -18.70 3.00 11.35
N HIS A 138 -17.73 2.09 11.28
CA HIS A 138 -17.68 1.02 10.29
C HIS A 138 -18.93 0.14 10.31
N LYS A 139 -19.46 -0.24 11.50
CA LYS A 139 -20.71 -1.00 11.61
C LYS A 139 -21.89 -0.23 10.99
N LEU A 140 -21.97 1.09 11.23
CA LEU A 140 -23.02 1.94 10.69
C LEU A 140 -22.93 2.05 9.16
N ILE A 141 -21.75 2.38 8.62
CA ILE A 141 -21.53 2.46 7.17
C ILE A 141 -21.86 1.12 6.52
N ARG A 142 -21.34 0.01 7.07
CA ARG A 142 -21.57 -1.33 6.53
C ARG A 142 -23.05 -1.68 6.50
N ALA A 143 -23.80 -1.37 7.55
CA ALA A 143 -25.24 -1.64 7.60
C ALA A 143 -26.00 -0.86 6.51
N ARG A 144 -25.60 0.39 6.25
CA ARG A 144 -26.20 1.24 5.20
C ARG A 144 -25.88 0.75 3.79
N LEU A 145 -24.65 0.31 3.54
CA LEU A 145 -24.22 -0.17 2.23
C LEU A 145 -24.67 -1.60 1.93
N PHE A 146 -25.10 -2.36 2.94
CA PHE A 146 -25.43 -3.78 2.76
C PHE A 146 -26.60 -4.01 1.79
N SER A 147 -27.56 -3.07 1.72
CA SER A 147 -28.69 -3.15 0.79
C SER A 147 -28.26 -3.16 -0.68
N LEU A 148 -27.13 -2.52 -1.02
CA LEU A 148 -26.57 -2.53 -2.37
C LEU A 148 -26.12 -3.94 -2.81
N PHE A 149 -25.97 -4.87 -1.87
CA PHE A 149 -25.60 -6.25 -2.11
C PHE A 149 -26.76 -7.22 -1.86
N SER A 150 -28.01 -6.75 -1.93
CA SER A 150 -29.19 -7.62 -1.92
C SER A 150 -29.22 -8.52 -3.16
N THR A 151 -29.97 -9.62 -3.10
CA THR A 151 -30.18 -10.52 -4.24
C THR A 151 -30.73 -9.77 -5.47
N ASP A 152 -31.68 -8.87 -5.26
CA ASP A 152 -32.28 -8.07 -6.34
C ASP A 152 -31.27 -7.10 -6.98
N SER A 153 -30.47 -6.42 -6.13
CA SER A 153 -29.39 -5.56 -6.61
C SER A 153 -28.39 -6.37 -7.41
N LEU A 154 -27.98 -7.54 -6.89
CA LEU A 154 -27.01 -8.42 -7.55
C LEU A 154 -27.51 -8.94 -8.90
N SER A 155 -28.80 -9.28 -9.01
CA SER A 155 -29.43 -9.64 -10.28
C SER A 155 -29.28 -8.52 -11.31
N SER A 156 -29.55 -7.28 -10.89
CA SER A 156 -29.39 -6.08 -11.72
C SER A 156 -27.91 -5.83 -12.10
N PHE A 157 -26.98 -6.03 -11.15
CA PHE A 157 -25.53 -5.97 -11.41
C PHE A 157 -25.14 -6.94 -12.52
N VAL A 158 -25.55 -8.21 -12.43
CA VAL A 158 -25.18 -9.24 -13.40
C VAL A 158 -25.67 -8.88 -14.80
N GLN A 159 -26.93 -8.44 -14.94
CA GLN A 159 -27.48 -8.01 -16.22
C GLN A 159 -26.73 -6.82 -16.82
N LEU A 160 -26.37 -5.83 -16.00
CA LEU A 160 -25.58 -4.69 -16.44
C LEU A 160 -24.20 -5.13 -16.92
N PHE A 161 -23.47 -5.92 -16.12
CA PHE A 161 -22.15 -6.43 -16.49
C PHE A 161 -22.20 -7.21 -17.81
N ASP A 162 -23.18 -8.10 -17.99
CA ASP A 162 -23.35 -8.87 -19.23
C ASP A 162 -23.55 -7.95 -20.45
N SER A 163 -24.45 -6.98 -20.35
CA SER A 163 -24.69 -6.01 -21.42
C SER A 163 -23.44 -5.19 -21.78
N LEU A 164 -22.66 -4.78 -20.78
CA LEU A 164 -21.44 -4.01 -20.98
C LEU A 164 -20.33 -4.86 -21.62
N VAL A 165 -20.21 -6.14 -21.25
CA VAL A 165 -19.24 -7.06 -21.84
C VAL A 165 -19.58 -7.30 -23.31
N LEU A 166 -20.85 -7.55 -23.63
CA LEU A 166 -21.32 -7.71 -25.01
C LEU A 166 -21.08 -6.44 -25.83
N GLN A 167 -21.32 -5.26 -25.26
CA GLN A 167 -21.06 -3.99 -25.94
C GLN A 167 -19.56 -3.80 -26.23
N ALA A 168 -18.70 -4.06 -25.24
CA ALA A 168 -17.26 -3.90 -25.39
C ALA A 168 -16.69 -4.86 -26.44
N THR A 169 -17.03 -6.14 -26.35
CA THR A 169 -16.50 -7.18 -27.24
C THR A 169 -16.95 -7.03 -28.70
N ARG A 170 -18.12 -6.44 -28.96
CA ARG A 170 -18.59 -6.11 -30.33
C ARG A 170 -17.69 -5.12 -31.06
N THR A 171 -16.95 -4.28 -30.32
CA THR A 171 -16.01 -3.31 -30.93
C THR A 171 -14.66 -3.92 -31.29
N TRP A 172 -14.38 -5.14 -30.81
CA TRP A 172 -13.11 -5.80 -31.05
C TRP A 172 -13.10 -6.41 -32.45
N THR A 173 -12.09 -6.03 -33.23
CA THR A 173 -11.92 -6.52 -34.61
C THR A 173 -10.95 -7.70 -34.64
N CYS A 174 -11.15 -8.61 -35.59
CA CYS A 174 -10.24 -9.75 -35.77
C CYS A 174 -8.82 -9.24 -36.03
N GLY A 175 -7.83 -9.78 -35.32
CA GLY A 175 -6.42 -9.35 -35.42
C GLY A 175 -6.05 -8.12 -34.60
N SER A 176 -6.99 -7.48 -33.90
CA SER A 176 -6.67 -6.39 -32.97
C SER A 176 -6.04 -6.91 -31.67
N VAL A 177 -5.05 -6.17 -31.16
CA VAL A 177 -4.47 -6.43 -29.84
C VAL A 177 -5.27 -5.65 -28.81
N VAL A 178 -5.85 -6.36 -27.85
CA VAL A 178 -6.69 -5.77 -26.79
C VAL A 178 -6.02 -5.98 -25.43
N ALA A 179 -5.82 -4.88 -24.69
CA ALA A 179 -5.39 -4.93 -23.31
C ALA A 179 -6.58 -5.28 -22.41
N ILE A 180 -6.76 -6.56 -22.11
CA ILE A 180 -7.90 -7.07 -21.32
C ILE A 180 -8.00 -6.39 -19.94
N GLN A 181 -6.87 -6.05 -19.32
CA GLN A 181 -6.85 -5.32 -18.04
C GLN A 181 -7.53 -3.95 -18.17
N ASP A 182 -7.19 -3.18 -19.20
CA ASP A 182 -7.74 -1.84 -19.42
C ASP A 182 -9.24 -1.92 -19.73
N GLU A 183 -9.64 -2.85 -20.58
CA GLU A 183 -11.06 -3.05 -20.92
C GLU A 183 -11.87 -3.49 -19.70
N THR A 184 -11.33 -4.37 -18.86
CA THR A 184 -11.98 -4.81 -17.63
C THR A 184 -12.13 -3.67 -16.63
N LEU A 185 -11.09 -2.85 -16.46
CA LEU A 185 -11.13 -1.71 -15.54
C LEU A 185 -12.10 -0.62 -16.00
N LYS A 186 -12.14 -0.33 -17.31
CA LYS A 186 -13.13 0.59 -17.90
C LYS A 186 -14.54 0.10 -17.65
N LEU A 187 -14.79 -1.19 -17.89
CA LEU A 187 -16.09 -1.82 -17.72
C LEU A 187 -16.54 -1.79 -16.25
N ALA A 188 -15.66 -2.21 -15.33
CA ALA A 188 -15.94 -2.18 -13.90
C ALA A 188 -16.21 -0.76 -13.39
N CYS A 189 -15.43 0.22 -13.85
CA CYS A 189 -15.66 1.62 -13.51
C CYS A 189 -17.01 2.12 -14.03
N LYS A 190 -17.34 1.83 -15.30
CA LYS A 190 -18.65 2.17 -15.89
C LYS A 190 -19.80 1.54 -15.11
N ALA A 191 -19.75 0.25 -14.82
CA ALA A 191 -20.78 -0.44 -14.04
C ALA A 191 -20.96 0.21 -12.65
N MET A 192 -19.87 0.50 -11.94
CA MET A 192 -19.92 1.16 -10.64
C MET A 192 -20.50 2.58 -10.72
N CYS A 193 -20.13 3.37 -11.73
CA CYS A 193 -20.64 4.72 -11.93
C CYS A 193 -22.14 4.72 -12.26
N THR A 194 -22.57 3.81 -13.13
CA THR A 194 -23.98 3.66 -13.49
C THR A 194 -24.82 3.28 -12.27
N MET A 195 -24.33 2.36 -11.44
CA MET A 195 -25.15 1.83 -10.35
C MET A 195 -25.15 2.67 -9.07
N LEU A 196 -24.06 3.37 -8.77
CA LEU A 196 -23.96 4.14 -7.53
C LEU A 196 -24.37 5.60 -7.69
N ILE A 197 -24.16 6.18 -8.88
CA ILE A 197 -24.32 7.62 -9.12
C ILE A 197 -25.01 7.94 -10.45
N SER A 198 -25.56 6.93 -11.15
CA SER A 198 -26.32 7.09 -12.39
C SER A 198 -25.57 7.77 -13.53
N ILE A 199 -24.24 7.61 -13.60
CA ILE A 199 -23.42 8.11 -14.72
C ILE A 199 -23.21 6.95 -15.71
N GLU A 200 -23.71 7.12 -16.93
CA GLU A 200 -23.70 6.06 -17.96
C GLU A 200 -22.67 6.28 -19.07
N SER A 201 -22.38 7.54 -19.42
CA SER A 201 -21.48 7.86 -20.53
C SER A 201 -20.98 9.32 -20.47
N GLY A 202 -20.14 9.72 -21.42
CA GLY A 202 -19.67 11.10 -21.57
C GLY A 202 -18.40 11.41 -20.79
N GLN A 203 -18.08 12.71 -20.74
CA GLN A 203 -16.83 13.23 -20.18
C GLN A 203 -16.70 12.97 -18.67
N GLU A 204 -17.81 12.94 -17.95
CA GLU A 204 -17.84 12.67 -16.51
C GLU A 204 -17.35 11.26 -16.20
N LEU A 205 -17.81 10.25 -16.95
CA LEU A 205 -17.36 8.87 -16.79
C LEU A 205 -15.86 8.71 -17.05
N VAL A 206 -15.36 9.35 -18.12
CA VAL A 206 -13.93 9.33 -18.46
C VAL A 206 -13.11 9.99 -17.35
N THR A 207 -13.61 11.11 -16.81
CA THR A 207 -12.95 11.82 -15.70
C THR A 207 -12.92 10.95 -14.45
N MET A 208 -14.05 10.35 -14.06
CA MET A 208 -14.14 9.44 -12.91
C MET A 208 -13.19 8.25 -13.05
N HIS A 209 -13.12 7.63 -14.24
CA HIS A 209 -12.18 6.54 -14.51
C HIS A 209 -10.73 6.96 -14.28
N ASN A 210 -10.34 8.12 -14.81
CA ASN A 210 -8.98 8.65 -14.66
C ASN A 210 -8.63 8.99 -13.22
N GLU A 211 -9.55 9.62 -12.47
CA GLU A 211 -9.29 9.98 -11.07
C GLU A 211 -9.27 8.74 -10.16
N VAL A 212 -10.15 7.76 -10.39
CA VAL A 212 -10.11 6.47 -9.67
C VAL A 212 -8.80 5.73 -9.94
N ALA A 213 -8.33 5.68 -11.19
CA ALA A 213 -7.06 5.06 -11.53
C ALA A 213 -5.89 5.73 -10.80
N ARG A 214 -5.82 7.06 -10.81
CA ARG A 214 -4.79 7.83 -10.07
C ARG A 214 -4.84 7.58 -8.57
N LEU A 215 -6.04 7.46 -8.00
CA LEU A 215 -6.22 7.17 -6.59
C LEU A 215 -5.71 5.76 -6.25
N CYS A 216 -6.06 4.76 -7.06
CA CYS A 216 -5.59 3.37 -6.90
C CYS A 216 -4.05 3.28 -6.98
N GLU A 217 -3.43 3.94 -7.96
CA GLU A 217 -1.96 3.99 -8.09
C GLU A 217 -1.27 4.67 -6.89
N ALA A 218 -1.94 5.64 -6.27
CA ALA A 218 -1.41 6.38 -5.14
C ALA A 218 -1.50 5.63 -3.81
N MET A 219 -2.40 4.64 -3.67
CA MET A 219 -2.66 3.95 -2.39
C MET A 219 -1.40 3.33 -1.77
N LEU A 220 -0.52 2.77 -2.59
CA LEU A 220 0.73 2.17 -2.16
C LEU A 220 1.96 3.07 -2.40
N ALA A 221 1.76 4.35 -2.76
CA ALA A 221 2.88 5.27 -2.97
C ALA A 221 3.52 5.72 -1.63
N LEU A 222 4.77 6.16 -1.70
CA LEU A 222 5.43 6.81 -0.56
C LEU A 222 4.68 8.10 -0.17
N LEU A 223 4.58 8.34 1.13
CA LEU A 223 3.93 9.51 1.75
C LEU A 223 4.72 10.81 1.54
N VAL A 224 4.94 11.17 0.28
CA VAL A 224 5.70 12.35 -0.13
C VAL A 224 4.75 13.28 -0.90
N ARG A 225 4.44 14.44 -0.32
CA ARG A 225 3.51 15.43 -0.89
C ARG A 225 4.22 16.44 -1.80
N LEU A 226 4.85 15.95 -2.86
CA LEU A 226 5.51 16.80 -3.86
C LEU A 226 4.73 16.71 -5.18
N PRO A 227 4.59 17.81 -5.96
CA PRO A 227 3.71 17.86 -7.14
C PRO A 227 3.90 16.73 -8.16
N TRP A 228 5.11 16.18 -8.27
CA TRP A 228 5.45 15.12 -9.21
C TRP A 228 5.22 13.70 -8.69
N THR A 229 4.87 13.52 -7.42
CA THR A 229 4.70 12.18 -6.83
C THR A 229 3.32 11.60 -7.12
N ARG A 230 3.25 10.26 -7.22
CA ARG A 230 1.97 9.53 -7.31
C ARG A 230 1.02 9.88 -6.16
N PHE A 231 1.56 10.00 -4.95
CA PHE A 231 0.78 10.33 -3.77
C PHE A 231 0.10 11.70 -3.87
N TYR A 232 0.83 12.74 -4.33
CA TYR A 232 0.24 14.06 -4.53
C TYR A 232 -0.84 14.06 -5.61
N LYS A 233 -0.59 13.37 -6.74
CA LYS A 233 -1.59 13.22 -7.82
C LYS A 233 -2.86 12.54 -7.32
N GLY A 234 -2.74 11.48 -6.51
CA GLY A 234 -3.89 10.82 -5.89
C GLY A 234 -4.65 11.71 -4.90
N LEU A 235 -3.96 12.59 -4.16
CA LEU A 235 -4.62 13.57 -3.30
C LEU A 235 -5.39 14.62 -4.07
N GLN A 236 -4.92 15.01 -5.26
CA GLN A 236 -5.68 15.92 -6.13
C GLN A 236 -6.87 15.21 -6.77
N ALA A 237 -6.70 13.95 -7.19
CA ALA A 237 -7.77 13.13 -7.75
C ALA A 237 -8.94 12.89 -6.79
N ARG A 238 -8.66 12.92 -5.48
CA ARG A 238 -9.66 12.78 -4.42
C ARG A 238 -10.56 14.02 -4.27
N LYS A 239 -10.06 15.22 -4.60
CA LYS A 239 -10.79 16.47 -4.39
C LYS A 239 -11.90 16.63 -5.41
#